data_AF-A0A520JF56-F1
#
_entry.id   AF-A0A520JF56-F1
#
_cell.length_a   1.000
_cell.length_b   1.000
_cell.length_c   1.000
_cell.angle_alpha   90.00
_cell.angle_beta   90.00
_cell.angle_gamma   90.00
#
_symmetry.space_group_name_H-M   'P 1'
#
loop_
_entity.id
_entity.type
_entity.pdbx_description
1 polymer ?
#
loop_
_entity_poly.entity_id
_entity_poly.type
_entity_poly.pdbx_seq_one_letter_code
_entity_poly.pdbx_strand_id
1 'polypeptide(L)'
;LWAEMVHDYDAGVGYVADMRRRWDGLKTQVDAERWAKTATYLVVQEREARWWRDASLAYWMSVNGLPLPAGAAAPAHDLAWYKAQRFPYAPGNPQ
;
A
#
# COMPACT_ATOMS: atom_id res chain seq x y z
N LEU A 1 3.77 -19.11 8.40
CA LEU A 1 4.69 -18.15 7.77
C LEU A 1 4.16 -17.52 6.48
N TRP A 2 4.04 -18.21 5.33
CA TRP A 2 3.56 -17.55 4.09
C TRP A 2 2.19 -16.87 4.24
N ALA A 3 1.19 -17.60 4.76
CA ALA A 3 -0.15 -17.05 4.95
C ALA A 3 -0.19 -15.86 5.92
N GLU A 4 0.65 -15.89 6.96
CA GLU A 4 0.81 -14.81 7.93
C GLU A 4 1.46 -13.58 7.28
N MET A 5 2.49 -13.77 6.46
CA MET A 5 3.09 -12.67 5.71
C MET A 5 2.11 -12.02 4.73
N VAL A 6 1.27 -12.80 4.04
CA VAL A 6 0.18 -12.25 3.20
C VAL A 6 -0.78 -11.43 4.05
N HIS A 7 -1.17 -11.96 5.21
CA HIS A 7 -2.04 -11.26 6.15
C HIS A 7 -1.44 -9.93 6.62
N ASP A 8 -0.15 -9.89 6.94
CA ASP A 8 0.52 -8.67 7.41
C ASP A 8 0.56 -7.57 6.32
N TYR A 9 0.80 -7.95 5.07
CA TYR A 9 0.73 -7.01 3.95
C TYR A 9 -0.70 -6.46 3.75
N ASP A 10 -1.73 -7.32 3.86
CA ASP A 10 -3.13 -6.90 3.79
C ASP A 10 -3.51 -6.00 4.98
N ALA A 11 -3.05 -6.34 6.19
CA ALA A 11 -3.26 -5.56 7.40
C ALA A 11 -2.62 -4.16 7.30
N GLY A 12 -1.44 -4.04 6.68
CA GLY A 12 -0.81 -2.75 6.40
C GLY A 12 -1.67 -1.83 5.52
N VAL A 13 -2.29 -2.38 4.47
CA VAL A 13 -3.24 -1.62 3.63
C VAL A 13 -4.48 -1.21 4.43
N GLY A 14 -5.04 -2.14 5.21
CA GLY A 14 -6.19 -1.87 6.09
C GLY A 14 -5.89 -0.76 7.10
N TYR A 15 -4.70 -0.76 7.70
CA TYR A 15 -4.28 0.24 8.66
C TYR A 15 -4.29 1.67 8.07
N VAL A 16 -3.82 1.87 6.84
CA VAL A 16 -3.85 3.19 6.19
C VAL A 16 -5.28 3.61 5.84
N ALA A 17 -6.13 2.67 5.40
CA ALA A 17 -7.55 2.95 5.20
C ALA A 17 -8.23 3.39 6.52
N ASP A 18 -7.83 2.81 7.66
CA ASP A 18 -8.33 3.19 8.98
C ASP A 18 -7.81 4.56 9.43
N MET A 19 -6.57 4.92 9.08
CA MET A 19 -6.03 6.26 9.32
C MET A 19 -6.85 7.32 8.60
N ARG A 20 -7.25 7.05 7.34
CA ARG A 20 -8.12 7.94 6.57
C ARG A 20 -9.46 8.15 7.23
N ARG A 21 -10.15 7.08 7.61
CA ARG A 21 -11.47 7.17 8.27
C ARG A 21 -11.38 7.96 9.57
N ARG A 22 -10.31 7.76 10.36
CA ARG A 22 -10.06 8.52 11.59
C ARG A 22 -9.79 10.01 11.30
N TRP A 23 -8.99 10.32 10.28
CA TRP A 23 -8.70 11.70 9.89
C TRP A 23 -9.94 12.45 9.38
N ASP A 24 -10.80 11.76 8.63
CA ASP A 24 -12.08 12.32 8.17
C ASP A 24 -12.99 12.71 9.35
N GLY A 25 -12.97 11.93 10.44
CA GLY A 25 -13.69 12.25 11.68
C GLY A 25 -13.19 13.52 12.40
N LEU A 26 -12.01 14.03 12.06
CA LEU A 26 -11.43 15.25 12.64
C LEU A 26 -11.74 16.52 11.81
N LYS A 27 -12.51 16.41 10.72
CA LYS A 27 -12.75 17.51 9.78
C LYS A 27 -13.29 18.80 10.41
N THR A 28 -14.08 18.69 11.47
CA THR A 28 -14.66 19.85 12.17
C THR A 28 -13.77 20.41 13.28
N GLN A 29 -12.66 19.71 13.61
CA GLN A 29 -11.76 20.02 14.73
C GLN A 29 -10.41 20.58 14.27
N VAL A 30 -10.10 20.49 12.97
CA VAL A 30 -8.86 20.97 12.34
C VAL A 30 -9.24 22.01 11.29
N ASP A 31 -8.42 23.05 11.10
CA ASP A 31 -8.65 24.01 10.02
C ASP A 31 -8.62 23.34 8.64
N ALA A 32 -9.32 23.96 7.70
CA ALA A 32 -9.57 23.38 6.38
C ALA A 32 -8.27 23.10 5.60
N GLU A 33 -7.25 23.95 5.72
CA GLU A 33 -6.01 23.82 4.96
C GLU A 33 -5.21 22.60 5.43
N ARG A 34 -4.93 22.49 6.73
CA ARG A 34 -4.18 21.35 7.27
C ARG A 34 -4.96 20.05 7.13
N TRP A 35 -6.28 20.09 7.33
CA TRP A 35 -7.13 18.93 7.12
C TRP A 35 -7.04 18.42 5.68
N ALA A 36 -7.23 19.30 4.69
CA ALA A 36 -7.21 18.94 3.28
C ALA A 36 -5.84 18.44 2.81
N LYS A 37 -4.77 19.09 3.27
CA LYS A 37 -3.39 18.68 2.97
C LYS A 37 -3.12 17.24 3.45
N THR A 38 -3.42 16.94 4.71
CA THR A 38 -3.21 15.60 5.27
C THR A 38 -4.13 14.57 4.62
N ALA A 39 -5.40 14.90 4.36
CA ALA A 39 -6.32 13.99 3.67
C ALA A 39 -5.79 13.62 2.28
N THR A 40 -5.22 14.58 1.55
CA THR A 40 -4.58 14.35 0.24
C THR A 40 -3.38 13.40 0.35
N TYR A 41 -2.50 13.60 1.34
CA TYR A 41 -1.36 12.70 1.53
C TYR A 41 -1.78 11.29 1.95
N LEU A 42 -2.81 11.14 2.79
CA LEU A 42 -3.32 9.82 3.17
C LEU A 42 -3.92 9.06 1.98
N VAL A 43 -4.50 9.76 0.99
CA VAL A 43 -4.92 9.13 -0.28
C VAL A 43 -3.73 8.57 -1.05
N VAL A 44 -2.66 9.34 -1.15
CA VAL A 44 -1.41 8.90 -1.79
C VAL A 44 -0.83 7.71 -1.05
N GLN A 45 -0.75 7.79 0.28
CA GLN A 45 -0.20 6.74 1.13
C GLN A 45 -0.98 5.42 1.02
N GLU A 46 -2.32 5.46 0.95
CA GLU A 46 -3.12 4.24 0.79
C GLU A 46 -2.86 3.58 -0.57
N ARG A 47 -2.78 4.38 -1.64
CA ARG A 47 -2.46 3.88 -2.98
C ARG A 47 -1.05 3.26 -3.01
N GLU A 48 -0.08 3.90 -2.37
CA GLU A 48 1.29 3.39 -2.27
C GLU A 48 1.38 2.13 -1.41
N ALA A 49 0.62 2.03 -0.31
CA ALA A 49 0.55 0.83 0.50
C ALA A 49 0.03 -0.38 -0.30
N ARG A 50 -1.02 -0.17 -1.12
CA ARG A 50 -1.53 -1.20 -2.04
C ARG A 50 -0.46 -1.60 -3.08
N TRP A 51 0.24 -0.62 -3.64
CA TRP A 51 1.33 -0.88 -4.57
C TRP A 51 2.43 -1.73 -3.94
N TRP A 52 2.89 -1.38 -2.73
CA TRP A 52 3.93 -2.12 -2.01
C TRP A 52 3.50 -3.53 -1.64
N ARG A 53 2.25 -3.70 -1.19
CA ARG A 53 1.65 -5.00 -0.93
C ARG A 53 1.68 -5.87 -2.17
N ASP A 54 1.14 -5.39 -3.29
CA ASP A 54 1.04 -6.19 -4.51
C ASP A 54 2.41 -6.52 -5.12
N ALA A 55 3.32 -5.54 -5.19
CA ALA A 55 4.67 -5.75 -5.69
C ALA A 55 5.43 -6.79 -4.87
N SER A 56 5.29 -6.73 -3.54
CA SER A 56 5.94 -7.66 -2.62
C SER A 56 5.37 -9.06 -2.75
N LEU A 57 4.04 -9.22 -2.78
CA LEU A 57 3.41 -10.52 -2.95
C LEU A 57 3.75 -11.14 -4.31
N ALA A 58 3.72 -10.36 -5.40
CA ALA A 58 4.14 -10.81 -6.71
C ALA A 58 5.59 -11.30 -6.72
N TYR A 59 6.48 -10.62 -5.99
CA TYR A 59 7.87 -11.05 -5.82
C TYR A 59 7.96 -12.37 -5.04
N TRP A 60 7.36 -12.45 -3.85
CA TRP A 60 7.47 -13.64 -3.01
C TRP A 60 6.86 -14.87 -3.66
N MET A 61 5.71 -14.73 -4.32
CA MET A 61 5.09 -15.82 -5.09
C MET A 61 6.00 -16.33 -6.21
N SER A 62 6.76 -15.44 -6.87
CA SER A 62 7.72 -15.85 -7.90
C SER A 62 8.92 -16.65 -7.36
N VAL A 63 9.27 -16.45 -6.08
CA VAL A 63 10.40 -17.09 -5.43
C VAL A 63 9.99 -18.42 -4.79
N ASN A 64 8.85 -18.44 -4.10
CA ASN A 64 8.41 -19.60 -3.31
C ASN A 64 7.42 -20.51 -4.05
N GLY A 65 6.77 -20.04 -5.12
CA GLY A 65 5.77 -20.80 -5.88
C GLY A 65 4.49 -21.13 -5.11
N LEU A 66 4.26 -20.52 -3.94
CA LEU A 66 3.11 -20.82 -3.10
C LEU A 66 1.86 -20.07 -3.59
N PRO A 67 0.68 -20.74 -3.60
CA PRO A 67 -0.57 -20.07 -3.92
C PRO A 67 -0.96 -19.08 -2.82
N LEU A 68 -1.79 -18.11 -3.16
CA LEU A 68 -2.37 -17.21 -2.16
C LEU A 68 -3.31 -17.99 -1.22
N PRO A 69 -3.33 -17.65 0.09
CA PRO A 69 -4.34 -18.16 1.01
C PRO A 69 -5.75 -17.83 0.55
N ALA A 70 -6.72 -18.65 0.94
CA ALA A 70 -8.13 -18.41 0.62
C ALA A 70 -8.58 -17.02 1.11
N GLY A 71 -9.28 -16.28 0.24
CA GLY A 71 -9.78 -14.94 0.55
C GLY A 71 -8.77 -13.79 0.34
N ALA A 72 -7.48 -14.07 0.14
CA ALA A 72 -6.50 -13.05 -0.20
C ALA A 72 -6.66 -12.61 -1.66
N ALA A 73 -6.67 -11.30 -1.90
CA ALA A 73 -6.72 -10.75 -3.26
C ALA A 73 -5.40 -10.99 -4.00
N ALA A 74 -5.47 -11.32 -5.28
CA ALA A 74 -4.28 -11.38 -6.13
C ALA A 74 -3.65 -9.98 -6.31
N PRO A 75 -2.33 -9.88 -6.50
CA PRO A 75 -1.71 -8.64 -6.97
C PRO A 75 -2.40 -8.12 -8.23
N ALA A 76 -2.58 -6.80 -8.34
CA ALA A 76 -3.28 -6.21 -9.49
C ALA A 76 -2.57 -6.44 -10.84
N HIS A 77 -1.24 -6.61 -10.81
CA HIS A 77 -0.41 -6.87 -11.97
C HIS A 77 0.58 -8.02 -11.72
N ASP A 78 1.25 -8.50 -12.76
CA ASP A 78 2.32 -9.48 -12.61
C ASP A 78 3.65 -8.84 -12.13
N LEU A 79 4.61 -9.68 -11.77
CA LEU A 79 5.91 -9.20 -11.29
C LEU A 79 6.68 -8.40 -12.35
N ALA A 80 6.51 -8.70 -13.64
CA ALA A 80 7.20 -7.99 -14.71
C ALA A 80 6.74 -6.53 -14.78
N TRP A 81 5.44 -6.29 -14.62
CA TRP A 81 4.87 -4.95 -14.55
C TRP A 81 5.44 -4.15 -13.37
N TYR A 82 5.51 -4.74 -12.17
CA TYR A 82 6.08 -4.04 -10.99
C TYR A 82 7.57 -3.74 -11.15
N LYS A 83 8.35 -4.64 -11.76
CA LYS A 83 9.78 -4.43 -12.04
C LYS A 83 10.04 -3.34 -13.09
N ALA A 84 9.10 -3.12 -14.01
CA ALA A 84 9.22 -2.11 -15.06
C ALA A 84 8.98 -0.67 -14.57
N GLN A 85 8.46 -0.49 -13.35
CA GLN A 85 8.16 0.83 -12.80
C GLN A 85 9.44 1.64 -12.58
N ARG A 86 9.39 2.94 -12.90
CA ARG A 86 10.51 3.88 -12.69
C ARG A 86 10.07 5.02 -11.78
N PHE A 87 10.82 5.22 -10.70
CA PHE A 87 10.57 6.28 -9.72
C PHE A 87 11.75 7.25 -9.67
N PRO A 88 11.87 8.19 -10.63
CA PRO A 88 13.03 9.08 -10.72
C PRO A 88 13.23 9.98 -9.48
N TYR A 89 12.19 10.17 -8.67
CA TYR A 89 12.19 11.00 -7.46
C TYR A 89 11.95 10.20 -6.18
N ALA A 90 12.21 8.88 -6.17
CA ALA A 90 12.09 8.09 -4.95
C ALA A 90 13.11 8.55 -3.90
N PRO A 91 12.75 8.58 -2.61
CA PRO A 91 13.71 8.85 -1.53
C PRO A 91 14.89 7.88 -1.59
N GLY A 92 16.12 8.40 -1.60
CA GLY A 92 17.35 7.59 -1.71
C GLY A 92 17.95 7.51 -3.13
N ASN A 93 17.34 8.17 -4.12
CA ASN A 93 17.94 8.38 -5.45
C ASN A 93 18.39 9.85 -5.58
N PRO A 94 19.56 10.24 -5.00
CA PRO A 94 20.10 11.58 -5.22
C PRO A 94 20.47 11.69 -6.70
N GLN A 95 20.02 12.76 -7.36
CA GLN A 95 20.67 13.20 -8.61
C GLN A 95 21.99 13.90 -8.28
#